data_AF-A0A6I1HV35-F1
#
_entry.id   AF-A0A6I1HV35-F1
#
_cell.length_a   1.000
_cell.length_b   1.000
_cell.length_c   1.000
_cell.angle_alpha   90.00
_cell.angle_beta   90.00
_cell.angle_gamma   90.00
#
_symmetry.space_group_name_H-M   'P 1'
#
loop_
_entity.id
_entity.type
_entity.pdbx_description
1 polymer ?
#
loop_
_entity_poly.entity_id
_entity_poly.type
_entity_poly.pdbx_seq_one_letter_code
_entity_poly.pdbx_strand_id
1 'polypeptide(L)'
;MINFYIGNLAGGVVTAAQESAGSTIALLNPGASDLQGWVLTKDGHLILNSSPANLCLSIAKDQLQSGAAVTLAAKGASGYVQQWSYDVTSFQFSLQNHPSYLLTSASGGPAGPLVYVSTAPTSAQSQWSLIVISTLPQPMIGMNWEPAPSDYTGLPAPSKYGDTDFANADFQELWSPDARNDLGTIAGFGCNTIKMYNWSVPAPNGYWMRDHKSFLTAAANAGLTVIVPISNFFAGTAYNNRTRNANPAGPLSSTQLASWITGIVAEVYANNITSGPVVMWAIGNEYDNSNNGAYGYCEAQDIAMIASLIIAAEASLGIPVANVLPFTSPVTTAIYPVNTSISQTKPATNAIMGQYAIQALSDAFSTAEIPATRFIASVNSYQTGAQLTTYNSAFAAAFPGMYWFYGELGWSNANGGKTTQADNLYNQFSTILPLAKAAGSTFLGACCFEYSDELWKGAPGASEVEFGIYTFSASGTPLTAQEGDHSPVFGASYPVDVFVARPAVASFTAAIAGLPNPQS
;
A
#
# COMPACT_ATOMS: atom_id res chain seq x y z
N MET A 1 9.55 6.24 28.42
CA MET A 1 8.52 6.91 29.25
C MET A 1 7.31 7.14 28.36
N ILE A 2 6.19 6.48 28.63
CA ILE A 2 4.98 6.57 27.80
C ILE A 2 3.81 6.91 28.72
N ASN A 3 3.17 8.05 28.46
CA ASN A 3 1.88 8.42 29.03
C ASN A 3 0.82 8.23 27.95
N PHE A 4 -0.34 7.68 28.31
CA PHE A 4 -1.43 7.38 27.38
C PHE A 4 -2.64 8.28 27.65
N TYR A 5 -3.29 8.75 26.57
CA TYR A 5 -4.63 9.35 26.57
C TYR A 5 -5.52 8.56 25.60
N ILE A 6 -6.77 8.28 25.99
CA ILE A 6 -7.75 7.53 25.19
C ILE A 6 -8.86 8.49 24.74
N GLY A 7 -9.04 8.61 23.43
CA GLY A 7 -10.17 9.26 22.77
C GLY A 7 -11.03 8.23 22.04
N ASN A 8 -12.35 8.37 22.16
CA ASN A 8 -13.39 7.40 21.80
C ASN A 8 -13.45 7.08 20.29
N LEU A 9 -13.46 5.78 19.94
CA LEU A 9 -14.43 5.13 19.04
C LEU A 9 -14.26 3.60 19.14
N ALA A 10 -15.23 2.95 19.77
CA ALA A 10 -15.50 1.51 19.77
C ALA A 10 -14.40 0.56 20.29
N GLY A 11 -14.41 0.35 21.61
CA GLY A 11 -14.22 -0.96 22.25
C GLY A 11 -12.84 -1.63 22.14
N GLY A 12 -12.00 -1.47 23.17
CA GLY A 12 -10.76 -2.24 23.35
C GLY A 12 -10.58 -2.73 24.79
N VAL A 13 -9.83 -3.83 24.93
CA VAL A 13 -9.32 -4.39 26.20
C VAL A 13 -7.80 -4.54 26.08
N VAL A 14 -7.08 -4.16 27.13
CA VAL A 14 -5.62 -3.96 27.19
C VAL A 14 -4.90 -5.15 27.81
N THR A 15 -3.77 -5.57 27.24
CA THR A 15 -2.71 -6.32 27.94
C THR A 15 -1.56 -5.39 28.33
N ALA A 16 -1.10 -5.47 29.58
CA ALA A 16 -0.03 -4.62 30.11
C ALA A 16 1.25 -5.44 30.41
N ALA A 17 2.41 -4.89 30.08
CA ALA A 17 3.71 -5.48 30.44
C ALA A 17 3.95 -5.41 31.96
N GLN A 18 4.82 -6.28 32.48
CA GLN A 18 5.13 -6.47 33.90
C GLN A 18 5.54 -5.18 34.67
N GLU A 19 5.91 -4.13 33.94
CA GLU A 19 6.32 -2.83 34.49
C GLU A 19 5.13 -1.89 34.84
N SER A 20 3.89 -2.32 34.59
CA SER A 20 2.66 -1.51 34.71
C SER A 20 1.91 -1.67 36.05
N ALA A 21 2.56 -2.23 37.07
CA ALA A 21 1.89 -2.55 38.32
C ALA A 21 1.36 -1.28 39.03
N GLY A 22 0.04 -1.21 39.26
CA GLY A 22 -0.63 -0.07 39.88
C GLY A 22 -1.39 0.85 38.92
N SER A 23 -1.44 0.54 37.63
CA SER A 23 -2.22 1.30 36.63
C SER A 23 -3.67 0.81 36.50
N THR A 24 -4.60 1.74 36.33
CA THR A 24 -6.02 1.46 36.04
C THR A 24 -6.21 1.17 34.55
N ILE A 25 -6.91 0.08 34.24
CA ILE A 25 -7.27 -0.37 32.89
C ILE A 25 -8.80 -0.31 32.75
N ALA A 26 -9.34 0.30 31.71
CA ALA A 26 -10.79 0.29 31.46
C ALA A 26 -11.17 -0.90 30.58
N LEU A 27 -12.23 -1.63 30.93
CA LEU A 27 -12.80 -2.70 30.10
C LEU A 27 -14.25 -2.35 29.75
N LEU A 28 -14.61 -2.52 28.48
CA LEU A 28 -16.00 -2.36 28.03
C LEU A 28 -16.75 -3.69 28.18
N ASN A 29 -17.86 -3.66 28.92
CA ASN A 29 -18.78 -4.79 29.03
C ASN A 29 -19.82 -4.68 27.91
N PRO A 30 -19.95 -5.66 26.99
CA PRO A 30 -20.98 -5.62 25.96
C PRO A 30 -22.35 -5.86 26.61
N GLY A 31 -22.99 -4.77 27.02
CA GLY A 31 -24.32 -4.76 27.64
C GLY A 31 -24.56 -3.67 28.69
N ALA A 32 -23.54 -2.90 29.10
CA ALA A 32 -23.69 -1.81 30.08
C ALA A 32 -23.29 -0.46 29.47
N SER A 33 -24.03 0.60 29.81
CA SER A 33 -23.78 1.99 29.36
C SER A 33 -22.55 2.65 30.01
N ASP A 34 -21.96 2.00 31.02
CA ASP A 34 -20.97 2.60 31.90
C ASP A 34 -19.62 1.88 31.80
N LEU A 35 -18.54 2.66 31.76
CA LEU A 35 -17.16 2.17 31.80
C LEU A 35 -16.86 1.50 33.13
N GLN A 36 -16.33 0.28 33.09
CA GLN A 36 -15.84 -0.42 34.27
C GLN A 36 -14.31 -0.30 34.35
N GLY A 37 -13.81 0.30 35.43
CA GLY A 37 -12.37 0.35 35.71
C GLY A 37 -11.89 -0.96 36.32
N TRP A 38 -10.72 -1.44 35.95
CA TRP A 38 -10.05 -2.62 36.47
C TRP A 38 -8.60 -2.26 36.86
N VAL A 39 -8.01 -2.95 37.83
CA VAL A 39 -6.65 -2.71 38.32
C VAL A 39 -5.86 -4.01 38.19
N LEU A 40 -4.70 -3.95 37.52
CA LEU A 40 -3.74 -5.04 37.53
C LEU A 40 -2.88 -4.94 38.80
N THR A 41 -2.98 -5.94 39.66
CA THR A 41 -2.26 -5.99 40.93
C THR A 41 -0.82 -6.50 40.74
N LYS A 42 0.03 -6.21 41.74
CA LYS A 42 1.46 -6.60 41.73
C LYS A 42 1.69 -8.11 41.67
N ASP A 43 0.71 -8.91 42.05
CA ASP A 43 0.67 -10.37 42.01
C ASP A 43 0.04 -10.93 40.71
N GLY A 44 -0.28 -10.08 39.73
CA GLY A 44 -0.70 -10.50 38.40
C GLY A 44 -2.21 -10.75 38.24
N HIS A 45 -3.04 -10.23 39.15
CA HIS A 45 -4.50 -10.35 39.06
C HIS A 45 -5.13 -9.07 38.51
N LEU A 46 -6.17 -9.22 37.68
CA LEU A 46 -7.05 -8.12 37.30
C LEU A 46 -8.20 -8.02 38.30
N ILE A 47 -8.45 -6.83 38.87
CA ILE A 47 -9.51 -6.55 39.86
C ILE A 47 -10.44 -5.44 39.38
N LEU A 48 -11.75 -5.70 39.34
CA LEU A 48 -12.77 -4.70 39.01
C LEU A 48 -12.90 -3.62 40.10
N ASN A 49 -12.74 -2.35 39.73
CA ASN A 49 -12.61 -1.18 40.61
C ASN A 49 -13.95 -0.72 41.23
N SER A 50 -15.10 -1.13 40.68
CA SER A 50 -16.43 -0.66 41.09
C SER A 50 -17.38 -1.74 41.62
N SER A 51 -16.93 -2.98 41.81
CA SER A 51 -17.77 -4.05 42.35
C SER A 51 -17.45 -4.31 43.83
N PRO A 52 -18.47 -4.45 44.72
CA PRO A 52 -18.26 -4.92 46.09
C PRO A 52 -17.76 -6.37 46.17
N ALA A 53 -17.78 -7.12 45.05
CA ALA A 53 -17.16 -8.43 44.91
C ALA A 53 -16.09 -8.38 43.82
N ASN A 54 -14.83 -8.45 44.22
CA ASN A 54 -13.68 -8.49 43.31
C ASN A 54 -13.78 -9.73 42.41
N LEU A 55 -13.90 -9.61 41.09
CA LEU A 55 -13.63 -10.74 40.19
C LEU A 55 -12.12 -10.82 39.93
N CYS A 56 -11.56 -12.02 39.97
CA CYS A 56 -10.14 -12.30 39.74
C CYS A 56 -9.99 -13.43 38.72
N LEU A 57 -9.15 -13.19 37.71
CA LEU A 57 -8.56 -14.26 36.91
C LEU A 57 -7.26 -14.70 37.61
N SER A 58 -7.14 -15.99 37.91
CA SER A 58 -5.93 -16.56 38.52
C SER A 58 -5.33 -17.59 37.57
N ILE A 59 -4.08 -17.37 37.16
CA ILE A 59 -3.30 -18.34 36.38
C ILE A 59 -2.04 -18.61 37.19
N ALA A 60 -1.89 -19.85 37.67
CA ALA A 60 -0.65 -20.27 38.30
C ALA A 60 0.43 -20.44 37.22
N LYS A 61 1.54 -19.71 37.39
CA LYS A 61 2.66 -19.58 36.44
C LYS A 61 3.26 -20.94 36.00
N ASP A 62 3.10 -21.96 36.82
CA ASP A 62 3.64 -23.31 36.70
C ASP A 62 2.66 -24.35 36.13
N GLN A 63 1.45 -23.95 35.73
CA GLN A 63 0.36 -24.86 35.32
C GLN A 63 -0.05 -24.74 33.84
N LEU A 64 0.58 -23.90 33.02
CA LEU A 64 0.21 -23.76 31.60
C LEU A 64 0.71 -24.95 30.75
N GLN A 65 -0.06 -26.03 30.75
CA GLN A 65 0.04 -27.16 29.81
C GLN A 65 -1.28 -27.29 29.03
N SER A 66 -1.27 -27.97 27.87
CA SER A 66 -2.52 -28.20 27.12
C SER A 66 -3.53 -28.96 27.99
N GLY A 67 -4.75 -28.44 28.10
CA GLY A 67 -5.81 -28.98 28.94
C GLY A 67 -5.81 -28.47 30.38
N ALA A 68 -4.90 -27.56 30.75
CA ALA A 68 -4.88 -26.97 32.09
C ALA A 68 -6.17 -26.18 32.36
N ALA A 69 -6.78 -26.44 33.52
CA ALA A 69 -7.99 -25.77 33.95
C ALA A 69 -7.66 -24.36 34.49
N VAL A 70 -8.20 -23.33 33.83
CA VAL A 70 -8.13 -21.95 34.30
C VAL A 70 -9.48 -21.58 34.90
N THR A 71 -9.45 -20.97 36.10
CA THR A 71 -10.65 -20.62 36.86
C THR A 71 -10.83 -19.12 36.91
N LEU A 72 -12.02 -18.66 36.48
CA LEU A 72 -12.51 -17.33 36.77
C LEU A 72 -13.33 -17.40 38.06
N ALA A 73 -12.96 -16.64 39.10
CA ALA A 73 -13.68 -16.63 40.37
C ALA A 73 -13.83 -15.21 40.92
N ALA A 74 -14.89 -14.97 41.67
CA ALA A 74 -14.91 -13.81 42.57
C ALA A 74 -13.98 -14.08 43.76
N LYS A 75 -13.08 -13.13 44.08
CA LYS A 75 -12.21 -13.13 45.26
C LYS A 75 -13.09 -13.34 46.50
N GLY A 76 -12.88 -14.47 47.16
CA GLY A 76 -13.64 -14.85 48.35
C GLY A 76 -14.98 -15.54 48.09
N ALA A 77 -15.37 -15.79 46.83
CA ALA A 77 -16.54 -16.62 46.54
C ALA A 77 -16.19 -18.11 46.54
N SER A 78 -16.99 -18.89 47.26
CA SER A 78 -16.92 -20.36 47.30
C SER A 78 -17.76 -21.04 46.22
N GLY A 79 -18.35 -20.29 45.28
CA GLY A 79 -19.26 -20.87 44.29
C GLY A 79 -19.62 -19.90 43.15
N TYR A 80 -18.84 -19.94 42.08
CA TYR A 80 -19.25 -19.96 40.67
C TYR A 80 -17.94 -20.06 39.88
N VAL A 81 -17.64 -21.27 39.42
CA VAL A 81 -16.39 -21.63 38.77
C VAL A 81 -16.73 -21.92 37.31
N GLN A 82 -16.42 -21.00 36.40
CA GLN A 82 -16.33 -21.37 34.99
C GLN A 82 -14.93 -21.90 34.73
N GLN A 83 -14.85 -23.16 34.29
CA GLN A 83 -13.59 -23.82 33.96
C GLN A 83 -13.27 -23.61 32.48
N TRP A 84 -12.06 -23.16 32.20
CA TRP A 84 -11.54 -22.96 30.85
C TRP A 84 -10.36 -23.91 30.62
N SER A 85 -10.19 -24.42 29.42
CA SER A 85 -9.03 -25.20 28.99
C SER A 85 -8.12 -24.34 28.13
N TYR A 86 -6.82 -24.33 28.44
CA TYR A 86 -5.79 -23.71 27.60
C TYR A 86 -5.19 -24.73 26.63
N ASP A 87 -4.99 -24.36 25.36
CA ASP A 87 -4.23 -25.14 24.38
C ASP A 87 -2.89 -24.46 24.10
N VAL A 88 -1.79 -25.12 24.46
CA VAL A 88 -0.43 -24.56 24.29
C VAL A 88 0.01 -24.52 22.84
N THR A 89 -0.61 -25.30 21.95
CA THR A 89 -0.24 -25.38 20.53
C THR A 89 -0.84 -24.22 19.75
N SER A 90 -2.09 -23.86 20.08
CA SER A 90 -2.84 -22.79 19.44
C SER A 90 -2.85 -21.47 20.23
N PHE A 91 -2.33 -21.48 21.46
CA PHE A 91 -2.40 -20.36 22.42
C PHE A 91 -3.84 -19.87 22.65
N GLN A 92 -4.81 -20.79 22.69
CA GLN A 92 -6.23 -20.49 22.83
C GLN A 92 -6.77 -20.94 24.18
N PHE A 93 -7.73 -20.19 24.74
CA PHE A 93 -8.57 -20.65 25.84
C PHE A 93 -9.96 -21.04 25.32
N SER A 94 -10.47 -22.17 25.78
CA SER A 94 -11.81 -22.67 25.46
C SER A 94 -12.61 -22.90 26.74
N LEU A 95 -13.90 -22.59 26.76
CA LEU A 95 -14.74 -22.86 27.93
C LEU A 95 -15.03 -24.37 28.01
N GLN A 96 -14.71 -25.06 29.12
CA GLN A 96 -14.80 -26.53 29.20
C GLN A 96 -16.21 -27.07 28.93
N ASN A 97 -17.24 -26.33 29.33
CA ASN A 97 -18.63 -26.74 29.15
C ASN A 97 -19.23 -26.24 27.83
N HIS A 98 -18.53 -25.37 27.11
CA HIS A 98 -18.89 -24.87 25.79
C HIS A 98 -17.61 -24.62 24.97
N PRO A 99 -16.93 -25.69 24.49
CA PRO A 99 -15.62 -25.60 23.82
C PRO A 99 -15.65 -24.75 22.55
N SER A 100 -16.85 -24.40 22.09
CA SER A 100 -17.16 -23.53 20.97
C SER A 100 -16.94 -22.04 21.23
N TYR A 101 -16.69 -21.63 22.48
CA TYR A 101 -16.26 -20.28 22.84
C TYR A 101 -14.73 -20.25 22.89
N LEU A 102 -14.11 -19.49 22.00
CA LEU A 102 -12.66 -19.34 21.90
C LEU A 102 -12.25 -17.93 22.31
N LEU A 103 -11.22 -17.83 23.14
CA LEU A 103 -10.39 -16.63 23.31
C LEU A 103 -9.09 -16.87 22.55
N THR A 104 -8.86 -16.08 21.51
CA THR A 104 -7.61 -16.11 20.73
C THR A 104 -6.92 -14.75 20.81
N SER A 105 -5.59 -14.77 20.98
CA SER A 105 -4.75 -13.59 20.79
C SER A 105 -4.33 -13.52 19.33
N ALA A 106 -4.81 -12.52 18.59
CA ALA A 106 -4.17 -12.15 17.33
C ALA A 106 -2.93 -11.29 17.63
N SER A 107 -1.86 -11.43 16.84
CA SER A 107 -0.73 -10.50 16.87
C SER A 107 -1.24 -9.11 16.47
N GLY A 108 -1.27 -8.18 17.41
CA GLY A 108 -1.86 -6.85 17.20
C GLY A 108 -1.01 -5.94 16.32
N GLY A 109 -1.67 -5.09 15.54
CA GLY A 109 -1.06 -3.92 14.91
C GLY A 109 -0.68 -2.84 15.93
N PRO A 110 -0.52 -1.56 15.51
CA PRO A 110 -0.05 -0.46 16.37
C PRO A 110 -0.91 -0.19 17.62
N ALA A 111 -2.13 -0.74 17.66
CA ALA A 111 -3.08 -0.63 18.77
C ALA A 111 -2.95 -1.75 19.83
N GLY A 112 -2.03 -2.71 19.65
CA GLY A 112 -1.90 -3.88 20.54
C GLY A 112 -2.83 -5.04 20.17
N PRO A 113 -2.68 -6.21 20.85
CA PRO A 113 -3.44 -7.42 20.52
C PRO A 113 -4.93 -7.28 20.83
N LEU A 114 -5.78 -7.60 19.85
CA LEU A 114 -7.23 -7.69 20.02
C LEU A 114 -7.62 -9.11 20.46
N VAL A 115 -8.57 -9.21 21.38
CA VAL A 115 -9.15 -10.47 21.87
C VAL A 115 -10.60 -10.54 21.40
N TYR A 116 -10.96 -11.61 20.71
CA TYR A 116 -12.34 -11.87 20.26
C TYR A 116 -12.98 -13.00 21.06
N VAL A 117 -14.28 -12.88 21.32
CA VAL A 117 -15.14 -13.97 21.83
C VAL A 117 -16.22 -14.20 20.77
N SER A 118 -16.24 -15.39 20.17
CA SER A 118 -17.23 -15.78 19.15
C SER A 118 -18.11 -16.92 19.65
N THR A 119 -19.42 -16.86 19.35
CA THR A 119 -20.40 -17.89 19.64
C THR A 119 -20.57 -18.84 18.46
N ALA A 120 -19.57 -19.68 18.18
CA ALA A 120 -19.72 -20.99 17.53
C ALA A 120 -20.44 -21.06 16.13
N PRO A 121 -20.64 -22.25 15.52
CA PRO A 121 -19.95 -22.59 14.28
C PRO A 121 -20.93 -22.98 13.16
N THR A 122 -21.26 -22.06 12.25
CA THR A 122 -21.92 -22.42 10.98
C THR A 122 -21.43 -21.52 9.84
N SER A 123 -20.68 -22.14 8.92
CA SER A 123 -20.45 -21.78 7.50
C SER A 123 -19.82 -20.45 7.08
N ALA A 124 -19.40 -19.56 7.98
CA ALA A 124 -18.48 -18.48 7.61
C ALA A 124 -17.60 -18.11 8.79
N GLN A 125 -16.41 -18.72 8.89
CA GLN A 125 -15.40 -18.22 9.81
C GLN A 125 -15.10 -16.78 9.41
N SER A 126 -15.48 -15.81 10.23
CA SER A 126 -14.94 -14.47 10.20
C SER A 126 -13.46 -14.55 10.62
N GLN A 127 -12.61 -14.98 9.70
CA GLN A 127 -11.17 -14.91 9.83
C GLN A 127 -10.79 -13.43 9.75
N TRP A 128 -10.51 -12.84 10.91
CA TRP A 128 -9.93 -11.50 10.98
C TRP A 128 -8.45 -11.62 10.61
N SER A 129 -8.12 -11.23 9.40
CA SER A 129 -6.74 -11.13 8.95
C SER A 129 -6.16 -9.78 9.35
N LEU A 130 -5.13 -9.80 10.19
CA LEU A 130 -4.21 -8.68 10.26
C LEU A 130 -3.51 -8.59 8.90
N ILE A 131 -3.91 -7.64 8.07
CA ILE A 131 -3.10 -7.30 6.90
C ILE A 131 -1.80 -6.74 7.44
N VAL A 132 -0.72 -7.39 7.05
CA VAL A 132 0.61 -7.15 7.58
C VAL A 132 1.16 -5.89 6.91
N ILE A 133 0.71 -4.72 7.35
CA ILE A 133 1.30 -3.42 6.96
C ILE A 133 2.79 -3.38 7.33
N SER A 134 3.24 -4.23 8.25
CA SER A 134 4.66 -4.34 8.62
C SER A 134 5.55 -4.90 7.51
N THR A 135 5.02 -5.34 6.36
CA THR A 135 5.84 -5.67 5.18
C THR A 135 6.17 -4.43 4.34
N LEU A 136 5.46 -3.30 4.54
CA LEU A 136 5.74 -2.06 3.85
C LEU A 136 6.99 -1.41 4.42
N PRO A 137 7.94 -0.96 3.58
CA PRO A 137 9.06 -0.16 4.05
C PRO A 137 8.57 1.11 4.75
N GLN A 138 9.14 1.41 5.92
CA GLN A 138 8.89 2.64 6.65
C GLN A 138 10.21 3.18 7.25
N PRO A 139 10.79 4.26 6.69
CA PRO A 139 10.26 5.04 5.58
C PRO A 139 10.27 4.28 4.25
N MET A 140 9.20 4.44 3.47
CA MET A 140 9.17 4.17 2.05
C MET A 140 9.97 5.27 1.35
N ILE A 141 11.12 4.87 0.79
CA ILE A 141 11.98 5.73 -0.01
C ILE A 141 11.86 5.22 -1.43
N GLY A 142 10.83 5.70 -2.12
CA GLY A 142 10.44 5.19 -3.42
C GLY A 142 11.04 5.96 -4.59
N MET A 143 11.03 5.33 -5.75
CA MET A 143 11.29 5.96 -7.06
C MET A 143 10.15 5.61 -8.02
N ASN A 144 9.53 6.62 -8.62
CA ASN A 144 8.66 6.41 -9.78
C ASN A 144 9.54 6.15 -11.00
N TRP A 145 9.18 5.12 -11.75
CA TRP A 145 10.06 4.57 -12.76
C TRP A 145 9.26 3.92 -13.90
N GLU A 146 9.56 4.37 -15.11
CA GLU A 146 9.14 3.78 -16.37
C GLU A 146 10.39 3.68 -17.26
N PRO A 147 10.90 2.49 -17.60
CA PRO A 147 12.17 2.38 -18.29
C PRO A 147 12.07 2.66 -19.80
N ALA A 148 11.23 3.60 -20.24
CA ALA A 148 10.97 3.83 -21.66
C ALA A 148 12.25 4.12 -22.47
N PRO A 149 12.45 3.44 -23.61
CA PRO A 149 13.51 3.79 -24.55
C PRO A 149 13.33 5.20 -25.12
N SER A 150 14.42 5.89 -25.47
CA SER A 150 14.39 7.28 -25.96
C SER A 150 13.59 7.50 -27.25
N ASP A 151 13.36 6.45 -28.04
CA ASP A 151 12.58 6.49 -29.27
C ASP A 151 11.13 5.96 -29.10
N TYR A 152 10.70 5.73 -27.86
CA TYR A 152 9.28 5.57 -27.55
C TYR A 152 8.56 6.92 -27.71
N THR A 153 7.41 6.91 -28.38
CA THR A 153 6.69 8.14 -28.75
C THR A 153 5.29 8.25 -28.16
N GLY A 154 5.00 7.48 -27.10
CA GLY A 154 3.71 7.53 -26.40
C GLY A 154 2.63 6.70 -27.07
N LEU A 155 1.36 6.94 -26.69
CA LEU A 155 0.21 6.24 -27.24
C LEU A 155 -0.34 6.86 -28.54
N PRO A 156 -0.83 6.03 -29.50
CA PRO A 156 -0.72 4.57 -29.51
C PRO A 156 0.74 4.13 -29.61
N ALA A 157 1.10 3.08 -28.86
CA ALA A 157 2.47 2.62 -28.77
C ALA A 157 3.05 2.34 -30.17
N PRO A 158 4.32 2.70 -30.45
CA PRO A 158 4.98 2.31 -31.69
C PRO A 158 4.83 0.81 -31.91
N SER A 159 4.50 0.41 -33.14
CA SER A 159 4.25 -0.99 -33.48
C SER A 159 5.36 -1.96 -33.07
N LYS A 160 6.61 -1.46 -33.00
CA LYS A 160 7.76 -2.23 -32.56
C LYS A 160 7.73 -2.61 -31.08
N TYR A 161 7.07 -1.83 -30.23
CA TYR A 161 6.94 -2.06 -28.79
C TYR A 161 5.63 -2.76 -28.41
N GLY A 162 4.58 -2.56 -29.21
CA GLY A 162 3.25 -3.15 -28.98
C GLY A 162 2.44 -2.48 -27.86
N ASP A 163 3.07 -2.17 -26.73
CA ASP A 163 2.47 -1.47 -25.59
C ASP A 163 3.48 -0.51 -24.90
N THR A 164 3.19 -0.15 -23.65
CA THR A 164 3.93 0.84 -22.84
C THR A 164 4.58 0.19 -21.62
N ASP A 165 4.65 -1.14 -21.59
CA ASP A 165 5.19 -1.90 -20.49
C ASP A 165 6.60 -2.37 -20.82
N PHE A 166 7.58 -1.73 -20.18
CA PHE A 166 9.00 -1.98 -20.36
C PHE A 166 9.65 -2.68 -19.16
N ALA A 167 8.85 -3.12 -18.18
CA ALA A 167 9.33 -3.75 -16.94
C ALA A 167 9.14 -5.27 -16.97
N ASN A 168 9.40 -5.88 -18.13
CA ASN A 168 9.27 -7.31 -18.37
C ASN A 168 10.55 -7.87 -19.02
N ALA A 169 10.57 -9.19 -19.21
CA ALA A 169 11.70 -9.94 -19.72
C ALA A 169 12.20 -9.47 -21.10
N ASP A 170 11.36 -8.84 -21.91
CA ASP A 170 11.73 -8.44 -23.28
C ASP A 170 12.58 -7.17 -23.32
N PHE A 171 12.54 -6.41 -22.23
CA PHE A 171 13.28 -5.16 -22.09
C PHE A 171 14.33 -5.25 -20.98
N GLN A 172 14.82 -6.46 -20.68
CA GLN A 172 15.73 -6.74 -19.57
C GLN A 172 16.98 -5.85 -19.56
N GLU A 173 17.51 -5.50 -20.74
CA GLU A 173 18.70 -4.65 -20.88
C GLU A 173 18.48 -3.20 -20.35
N LEU A 174 17.23 -2.76 -20.16
CA LEU A 174 16.91 -1.44 -19.62
C LEU A 174 17.05 -1.38 -18.10
N TRP A 175 16.93 -2.50 -17.39
CA TRP A 175 16.77 -2.50 -15.94
C TRP A 175 17.68 -3.48 -15.19
N SER A 176 18.20 -4.48 -15.88
CA SER A 176 19.09 -5.49 -15.30
C SER A 176 20.54 -5.01 -15.22
N PRO A 177 21.38 -5.64 -14.38
CA PRO A 177 22.80 -5.35 -14.27
C PRO A 177 23.63 -5.56 -15.56
N ASP A 178 23.07 -6.24 -16.56
CA ASP A 178 23.80 -6.64 -17.77
C ASP A 178 23.98 -5.48 -18.77
N ALA A 179 23.16 -4.43 -18.67
CA ALA A 179 23.35 -3.19 -19.45
C ALA A 179 23.05 -1.89 -18.67
N ARG A 180 21.86 -1.29 -18.81
CA ARG A 180 21.59 0.06 -18.25
C ARG A 180 21.54 0.05 -16.71
N ASN A 181 21.13 -1.07 -16.10
CA ASN A 181 21.13 -1.30 -14.66
C ASN A 181 20.37 -0.24 -13.85
N ASP A 182 19.15 0.11 -14.30
CA ASP A 182 18.31 1.07 -13.58
C ASP A 182 18.04 0.63 -12.14
N LEU A 183 17.74 -0.66 -11.91
CA LEU A 183 17.40 -1.16 -10.57
C LEU A 183 18.58 -1.06 -9.61
N GLY A 184 19.78 -1.46 -10.03
CA GLY A 184 20.97 -1.31 -9.22
C GLY A 184 21.32 0.16 -8.96
N THR A 185 21.10 1.04 -9.95
CA THR A 185 21.31 2.48 -9.81
C THR A 185 20.33 3.10 -8.79
N ILE A 186 19.03 2.78 -8.89
CA ILE A 186 17.97 3.25 -7.99
C ILE A 186 18.26 2.78 -6.55
N ALA A 187 18.56 1.50 -6.36
CA ALA A 187 18.96 0.96 -5.05
C ALA A 187 20.21 1.66 -4.50
N GLY A 188 21.16 2.00 -5.37
CA GLY A 188 22.38 2.73 -5.03
C GLY A 188 22.17 4.13 -4.45
N PHE A 189 21.03 4.77 -4.70
CA PHE A 189 20.67 6.04 -4.03
C PHE A 189 20.22 5.85 -2.59
N GLY A 190 19.85 4.63 -2.20
CA GLY A 190 19.19 4.32 -0.93
C GLY A 190 17.67 4.19 -1.05
N CYS A 191 17.12 4.13 -2.27
CA CYS A 191 15.73 3.75 -2.45
C CYS A 191 15.50 2.29 -2.03
N ASN A 192 14.30 2.00 -1.54
CA ASN A 192 13.87 0.66 -1.12
C ASN A 192 12.57 0.21 -1.80
N THR A 193 11.99 1.06 -2.64
CA THR A 193 10.71 0.81 -3.31
C THR A 193 10.77 1.40 -4.72
N ILE A 194 10.17 0.70 -5.69
CA ILE A 194 9.86 1.24 -7.01
C ILE A 194 8.36 1.25 -7.23
N LYS A 195 7.85 2.33 -7.82
CA LYS A 195 6.47 2.47 -8.27
C LYS A 195 6.48 2.57 -9.79
N MET A 196 5.71 1.70 -10.43
CA MET A 196 5.56 1.65 -11.88
C MET A 196 4.17 2.16 -12.31
N TYR A 197 3.99 2.32 -13.62
CA TYR A 197 2.75 2.83 -14.22
C TYR A 197 1.99 1.81 -15.07
N ASN A 198 2.72 0.88 -15.69
CA ASN A 198 2.18 -0.09 -16.63
C ASN A 198 2.54 -1.51 -16.19
N TRP A 199 1.60 -2.43 -16.43
CA TRP A 199 1.76 -3.87 -16.26
C TRP A 199 0.86 -4.53 -17.30
N SER A 200 1.47 -5.13 -18.31
CA SER A 200 0.77 -5.85 -19.36
C SER A 200 0.23 -7.19 -18.83
N VAL A 201 -0.66 -7.82 -19.60
CA VAL A 201 -1.27 -9.07 -19.13
C VAL A 201 -0.31 -10.24 -19.35
N PRO A 202 -0.15 -11.16 -18.39
CA PRO A 202 0.78 -12.27 -18.55
C PRO A 202 0.39 -13.26 -19.64
N ALA A 203 1.39 -13.90 -20.25
CA ALA A 203 1.16 -15.03 -21.17
C ALA A 203 0.42 -16.20 -20.46
N PRO A 204 -0.51 -16.93 -21.13
CA PRO A 204 -0.93 -16.82 -22.53
C PRO A 204 -2.23 -15.99 -22.73
N ASN A 205 -2.54 -15.03 -21.85
CA ASN A 205 -3.85 -14.38 -21.81
C ASN A 205 -3.77 -12.94 -22.32
N GLY A 206 -4.06 -12.65 -23.59
CA GLY A 206 -4.16 -11.26 -24.09
C GLY A 206 -3.51 -11.03 -25.46
N TYR A 207 -3.46 -9.76 -25.89
CA TYR A 207 -2.83 -9.36 -27.16
C TYR A 207 -1.34 -9.03 -27.02
N TRP A 208 -0.87 -8.72 -25.80
CA TRP A 208 0.50 -8.26 -25.48
C TRP A 208 0.99 -9.01 -24.24
N MET A 209 1.35 -10.27 -24.46
CA MET A 209 1.67 -11.21 -23.39
C MET A 209 3.13 -11.04 -22.96
N ARG A 210 3.39 -10.57 -21.74
CA ARG A 210 4.74 -10.38 -21.19
C ARG A 210 4.98 -11.24 -19.95
N ASP A 211 6.25 -11.44 -19.59
CA ASP A 211 6.68 -12.12 -18.38
C ASP A 211 7.46 -11.17 -17.48
N HIS A 212 6.95 -10.90 -16.27
CA HIS A 212 7.56 -9.98 -15.31
C HIS A 212 8.40 -10.68 -14.24
N LYS A 213 8.51 -12.01 -14.26
CA LYS A 213 9.17 -12.77 -13.18
C LYS A 213 10.66 -12.46 -13.08
N SER A 214 11.34 -12.29 -14.21
CA SER A 214 12.75 -11.91 -14.24
C SER A 214 12.96 -10.50 -13.66
N PHE A 215 12.06 -9.56 -13.99
CA PHE A 215 12.05 -8.22 -13.43
C PHE A 215 11.85 -8.23 -11.91
N LEU A 216 10.83 -8.94 -11.41
CA LEU A 216 10.58 -9.07 -9.97
C LEU A 216 11.78 -9.72 -9.26
N THR A 217 12.40 -10.73 -9.86
CA THR A 217 13.61 -11.36 -9.32
C THR A 217 14.77 -10.36 -9.24
N ALA A 218 14.97 -9.53 -10.27
CA ALA A 218 16.02 -8.52 -10.29
C ALA A 218 15.76 -7.39 -9.27
N ALA A 219 14.51 -6.94 -9.11
CA ALA A 219 14.14 -5.98 -8.09
C ALA A 219 14.44 -6.52 -6.68
N ALA A 220 14.03 -7.76 -6.40
CA ALA A 220 14.33 -8.43 -5.13
C ALA A 220 15.84 -8.54 -4.87
N ASN A 221 16.62 -8.94 -5.89
CA ASN A 221 18.08 -9.03 -5.79
C ASN A 221 18.76 -7.67 -5.56
N ALA A 222 18.16 -6.58 -6.02
CA ALA A 222 18.61 -5.22 -5.76
C ALA A 222 18.18 -4.68 -4.38
N GLY A 223 17.42 -5.46 -3.59
CA GLY A 223 16.87 -5.02 -2.32
C GLY A 223 15.70 -4.03 -2.45
N LEU A 224 15.02 -4.05 -3.60
CA LEU A 224 13.88 -3.19 -3.90
C LEU A 224 12.57 -3.96 -3.74
N THR A 225 11.58 -3.27 -3.18
CA THR A 225 10.19 -3.70 -3.21
C THR A 225 9.44 -3.03 -4.37
N VAL A 226 8.34 -3.63 -4.83
CA VAL A 226 7.61 -3.17 -6.02
C VAL A 226 6.15 -2.84 -5.69
N ILE A 227 5.69 -1.67 -6.11
CA ILE A 227 4.26 -1.33 -6.19
C ILE A 227 3.80 -1.65 -7.61
N VAL A 228 2.99 -2.70 -7.75
CA VAL A 228 2.52 -3.18 -9.06
C VAL A 228 1.28 -2.39 -9.50
N PRO A 229 1.32 -1.76 -10.69
CA PRO A 229 0.20 -0.96 -11.18
C PRO A 229 -0.87 -1.83 -11.84
N ILE A 230 -2.13 -1.42 -11.68
CA ILE A 230 -3.23 -1.74 -12.59
C ILE A 230 -3.61 -0.43 -13.25
N SER A 231 -3.12 -0.21 -14.48
CA SER A 231 -3.13 1.09 -15.12
C SER A 231 -4.54 1.66 -15.38
N ASN A 232 -4.60 2.95 -15.71
CA ASN A 232 -5.87 3.63 -16.05
C ASN A 232 -6.64 2.94 -17.18
N PHE A 233 -5.98 2.21 -18.08
CA PHE A 233 -6.63 1.41 -19.11
C PHE A 233 -7.63 0.38 -18.52
N PHE A 234 -7.23 -0.32 -17.46
CA PHE A 234 -8.09 -1.31 -16.80
C PHE A 234 -9.23 -0.63 -16.04
N ALA A 235 -8.94 0.49 -15.35
CA ALA A 235 -9.96 1.27 -14.65
C ALA A 235 -11.00 1.88 -15.62
N GLY A 236 -10.56 2.41 -16.76
CA GLY A 236 -11.46 2.89 -17.82
C GLY A 236 -12.28 1.78 -18.48
N THR A 237 -11.70 0.58 -18.59
CA THR A 237 -12.44 -0.62 -19.01
C THR A 237 -13.54 -0.99 -18.02
N ALA A 238 -13.25 -0.95 -16.71
CA ALA A 238 -14.23 -1.17 -15.66
C ALA A 238 -15.37 -0.15 -15.74
N TYR A 239 -15.05 1.13 -15.94
CA TYR A 239 -16.04 2.20 -16.16
C TYR A 239 -16.97 1.91 -17.35
N ASN A 240 -16.39 1.53 -18.50
CA ASN A 240 -17.17 1.21 -19.70
C ASN A 240 -18.11 0.02 -19.46
N ASN A 241 -17.62 -1.02 -18.78
CA ASN A 241 -18.42 -2.20 -18.42
C ASN A 241 -19.59 -1.84 -17.48
N ARG A 242 -19.37 -0.98 -16.48
CA ARG A 242 -20.40 -0.55 -15.53
C ARG A 242 -21.45 0.35 -16.18
N THR A 243 -21.02 1.35 -16.92
CA THR A 243 -21.92 2.37 -17.50
C THR A 243 -22.58 1.94 -18.80
N ARG A 244 -22.10 0.86 -19.42
CA ARG A 244 -22.47 0.44 -20.79
C ARG A 244 -22.22 1.54 -21.83
N ASN A 245 -21.37 2.51 -21.51
CA ASN A 245 -20.93 3.51 -22.47
C ASN A 245 -19.95 2.85 -23.43
N ALA A 246 -20.28 2.88 -24.72
CA ALA A 246 -19.39 2.44 -25.79
C ALA A 246 -18.30 3.49 -26.02
N ASN A 247 -17.33 3.61 -25.12
CA ASN A 247 -16.12 4.38 -25.39
C ASN A 247 -15.16 3.52 -26.26
N PRO A 248 -14.51 4.06 -27.31
CA PRO A 248 -13.87 3.27 -28.37
C PRO A 248 -12.46 2.73 -28.04
N ALA A 249 -11.96 2.89 -26.82
CA ALA A 249 -10.57 2.54 -26.47
C ALA A 249 -10.33 1.09 -25.98
N GLY A 250 -11.34 0.21 -25.99
CA GLY A 250 -11.09 -1.23 -25.79
C GLY A 250 -12.35 -2.09 -25.58
N PRO A 251 -12.55 -3.19 -26.33
CA PRO A 251 -13.76 -4.01 -26.32
C PRO A 251 -13.74 -5.11 -25.24
N LEU A 252 -13.06 -4.89 -24.10
CA LEU A 252 -12.97 -5.95 -23.09
C LEU A 252 -14.31 -6.09 -22.37
N SER A 253 -14.97 -7.21 -22.63
CA SER A 253 -16.09 -7.67 -21.80
C SER A 253 -15.66 -7.79 -20.33
N SER A 254 -16.62 -7.72 -19.42
CA SER A 254 -16.37 -7.94 -17.99
C SER A 254 -15.66 -9.27 -17.71
N THR A 255 -15.97 -10.33 -18.48
CA THR A 255 -15.29 -11.63 -18.39
C THR A 255 -13.82 -11.55 -18.79
N GLN A 256 -13.49 -10.82 -19.85
CA GLN A 256 -12.10 -10.64 -20.28
C GLN A 256 -11.31 -9.80 -19.27
N LEU A 257 -11.89 -8.71 -18.77
CA LEU A 257 -11.27 -7.90 -17.72
C LEU A 257 -10.95 -8.75 -16.48
N ALA A 258 -11.93 -9.52 -15.98
CA ALA A 258 -11.72 -10.42 -14.85
C ALA A 258 -10.61 -11.44 -15.13
N SER A 259 -10.61 -12.06 -16.31
CA SER A 259 -9.57 -13.02 -16.70
C SER A 259 -8.17 -12.39 -16.75
N TRP A 260 -8.05 -11.14 -17.20
CA TRP A 260 -6.78 -10.42 -17.27
C TRP A 260 -6.27 -10.07 -15.87
N ILE A 261 -7.14 -9.56 -15.00
CA ILE A 261 -6.79 -9.31 -13.59
C ILE A 261 -6.36 -10.60 -12.89
N THR A 262 -7.07 -11.71 -13.10
CA THR A 262 -6.65 -13.01 -12.56
C THR A 262 -5.26 -13.44 -13.05
N GLY A 263 -4.94 -13.19 -14.33
CA GLY A 263 -3.62 -13.44 -14.90
C GLY A 263 -2.51 -12.66 -14.19
N ILE A 264 -2.70 -11.34 -14.03
CA ILE A 264 -1.76 -10.45 -13.34
C ILE A 264 -1.54 -10.91 -11.89
N VAL A 265 -2.63 -11.21 -11.16
CA VAL A 265 -2.55 -11.69 -9.77
C VAL A 265 -1.79 -13.03 -9.70
N ALA A 266 -2.05 -13.96 -10.61
CA ALA A 266 -1.35 -15.25 -10.63
C ALA A 266 0.16 -15.10 -10.86
N GLU A 267 0.58 -14.15 -11.70
CA GLU A 267 1.99 -13.86 -11.93
C GLU A 267 2.67 -13.27 -10.69
N VAL A 268 2.05 -12.27 -10.06
CA VAL A 268 2.59 -11.59 -8.88
C VAL A 268 2.80 -12.55 -7.70
N TYR A 269 1.89 -13.49 -7.47
CA TYR A 269 1.99 -14.44 -6.35
C TYR A 269 2.85 -15.69 -6.63
N ALA A 270 3.65 -15.69 -7.70
CA ALA A 270 4.65 -16.71 -8.05
C ALA A 270 4.16 -18.17 -7.88
N ASN A 271 3.01 -18.51 -8.46
CA ASN A 271 2.30 -19.78 -8.28
C ASN A 271 1.69 -19.97 -6.87
N ASN A 272 0.97 -18.94 -6.41
CA ASN A 272 -0.13 -19.00 -5.43
C ASN A 272 0.20 -18.86 -3.94
N ILE A 273 1.39 -18.41 -3.55
CA ILE A 273 1.68 -18.31 -2.10
C ILE A 273 2.33 -16.98 -1.71
N THR A 274 3.29 -16.45 -2.46
CA THR A 274 4.05 -15.26 -2.01
C THR A 274 4.18 -14.22 -3.11
N SER A 275 4.00 -12.96 -2.76
CA SER A 275 4.13 -11.82 -3.68
C SER A 275 5.58 -11.48 -4.06
N GLY A 276 6.58 -12.20 -3.52
CA GLY A 276 7.98 -11.91 -3.72
C GLY A 276 8.34 -10.50 -3.24
N PRO A 277 8.94 -9.63 -4.08
CA PRO A 277 9.22 -8.24 -3.73
C PRO A 277 7.99 -7.32 -3.80
N VAL A 278 6.83 -7.80 -4.27
CA VAL A 278 5.65 -6.96 -4.43
C VAL A 278 5.02 -6.69 -3.08
N VAL A 279 4.76 -5.41 -2.80
CA VAL A 279 4.29 -4.92 -1.50
C VAL A 279 2.93 -4.22 -1.56
N MET A 280 2.46 -3.84 -2.75
CA MET A 280 1.20 -3.10 -2.91
C MET A 280 0.70 -3.16 -4.35
N TRP A 281 -0.62 -3.09 -4.51
CA TRP A 281 -1.29 -2.82 -5.79
C TRP A 281 -1.60 -1.31 -5.92
N ALA A 282 -1.21 -0.67 -7.02
CA ALA A 282 -1.64 0.68 -7.37
C ALA A 282 -2.70 0.63 -8.48
N ILE A 283 -3.97 0.81 -8.13
CA ILE A 283 -5.09 0.70 -9.08
C ILE A 283 -5.45 2.09 -9.57
N GLY A 284 -5.24 2.34 -10.86
CA GLY A 284 -5.39 3.66 -11.46
C GLY A 284 -4.35 4.67 -10.95
N ASN A 285 -4.31 5.82 -11.60
CA ASN A 285 -3.51 6.98 -11.22
C ASN A 285 -4.32 8.24 -11.55
N GLU A 286 -4.48 9.11 -10.57
CA GLU A 286 -5.15 10.41 -10.70
C GLU A 286 -6.56 10.33 -11.27
N TYR A 287 -7.36 9.35 -10.81
CA TYR A 287 -8.75 9.18 -11.26
C TYR A 287 -9.63 10.42 -10.99
N ASP A 288 -9.20 11.26 -10.05
CA ASP A 288 -9.82 12.51 -9.65
C ASP A 288 -9.54 13.68 -10.61
N ASN A 289 -8.58 13.51 -11.52
CA ASN A 289 -8.35 14.40 -12.65
C ASN A 289 -9.46 14.23 -13.71
N SER A 290 -9.52 15.14 -14.69
CA SER A 290 -10.57 15.19 -15.71
C SER A 290 -10.69 13.92 -16.56
N ASN A 291 -9.65 13.09 -16.59
CA ASN A 291 -9.54 11.84 -17.35
C ASN A 291 -10.20 11.85 -18.74
N ASN A 292 -10.21 13.03 -19.40
CA ASN A 292 -10.71 13.20 -20.78
C ASN A 292 -9.70 12.69 -21.84
N GLY A 293 -8.70 11.90 -21.42
CA GLY A 293 -7.65 11.37 -22.27
C GLY A 293 -7.96 9.98 -22.85
N ALA A 294 -7.08 9.51 -23.73
CA ALA A 294 -7.20 8.20 -24.41
C ALA A 294 -7.18 6.99 -23.45
N TYR A 295 -6.78 7.18 -22.20
CA TYR A 295 -6.64 6.13 -21.19
C TYR A 295 -7.96 5.77 -20.48
N GLY A 296 -9.06 6.46 -20.80
CA GLY A 296 -10.39 6.19 -20.29
C GLY A 296 -10.71 6.96 -19.00
N TYR A 297 -11.96 7.40 -18.92
CA TYR A 297 -12.54 7.97 -17.72
C TYR A 297 -12.82 6.85 -16.70
N CYS A 298 -12.53 7.09 -15.43
CA CYS A 298 -12.85 6.16 -14.34
C CYS A 298 -13.30 6.93 -13.08
N GLU A 299 -14.09 6.27 -12.25
CA GLU A 299 -14.58 6.78 -10.97
C GLU A 299 -14.11 5.88 -9.82
N ALA A 300 -14.30 6.32 -8.57
CA ALA A 300 -13.89 5.55 -7.39
C ALA A 300 -14.51 4.14 -7.36
N GLN A 301 -15.73 3.97 -7.87
CA GLN A 301 -16.42 2.68 -7.97
C GLN A 301 -15.72 1.73 -8.94
N ASP A 302 -15.05 2.25 -9.97
CA ASP A 302 -14.32 1.43 -10.94
C ASP A 302 -12.99 0.94 -10.36
N ILE A 303 -12.32 1.79 -9.58
CA ILE A 303 -11.15 1.39 -8.77
C ILE A 303 -11.54 0.29 -7.78
N ALA A 304 -12.65 0.47 -7.05
CA ALA A 304 -13.18 -0.54 -6.13
C ALA A 304 -13.55 -1.84 -6.85
N MET A 305 -14.15 -1.77 -8.04
CA MET A 305 -14.46 -2.95 -8.85
C MET A 305 -13.20 -3.76 -9.21
N ILE A 306 -12.13 -3.09 -9.65
CA ILE A 306 -10.85 -3.75 -9.93
C ILE A 306 -10.27 -4.38 -8.67
N ALA A 307 -10.31 -3.69 -7.52
CA ALA A 307 -9.88 -4.26 -6.25
C ALA A 307 -10.70 -5.51 -5.87
N SER A 308 -12.01 -5.51 -6.09
CA SER A 308 -12.86 -6.71 -5.91
C SER A 308 -12.45 -7.85 -6.85
N LEU A 309 -12.07 -7.56 -8.10
CA LEU A 309 -11.55 -8.58 -9.03
C LEU A 309 -10.21 -9.16 -8.55
N ILE A 310 -9.32 -8.34 -7.99
CA ILE A 310 -8.07 -8.82 -7.38
C ILE A 310 -8.37 -9.73 -6.18
N ILE A 311 -9.27 -9.32 -5.27
CA ILE A 311 -9.67 -10.14 -4.12
C ILE A 311 -10.26 -11.49 -4.57
N ALA A 312 -11.13 -11.46 -5.58
CA ALA A 312 -11.71 -12.68 -6.15
C ALA A 312 -10.63 -13.58 -6.77
N ALA A 313 -9.65 -13.00 -7.47
CA ALA A 313 -8.51 -13.73 -8.01
C ALA A 313 -7.66 -14.35 -6.90
N GLU A 314 -7.28 -13.57 -5.87
CA GLU A 314 -6.54 -14.05 -4.71
C GLU A 314 -7.26 -15.22 -4.01
N ALA A 315 -8.56 -15.11 -3.80
CA ALA A 315 -9.37 -16.19 -3.23
C ALA A 315 -9.40 -17.44 -4.14
N SER A 316 -9.56 -17.26 -5.45
CA SER A 316 -9.60 -18.37 -6.41
C SER A 316 -8.27 -19.11 -6.55
N LEU A 317 -7.16 -18.41 -6.33
CA LEU A 317 -5.81 -18.95 -6.33
C LEU A 317 -5.39 -19.51 -4.97
N GLY A 318 -6.22 -19.34 -3.93
CA GLY A 318 -5.94 -19.82 -2.58
C GLY A 318 -4.84 -19.04 -1.86
N ILE A 319 -4.66 -17.75 -2.19
CA ILE A 319 -3.68 -16.89 -1.53
C ILE A 319 -4.03 -16.76 -0.04
N PRO A 320 -3.12 -17.12 0.89
CA PRO A 320 -3.37 -16.96 2.32
C PRO A 320 -3.63 -15.50 2.67
N VAL A 321 -4.56 -15.24 3.59
CA VAL A 321 -4.91 -13.86 3.95
C VAL A 321 -3.75 -13.09 4.60
N ALA A 322 -2.77 -13.79 5.18
CA ALA A 322 -1.54 -13.17 5.67
C ALA A 322 -0.63 -12.64 4.54
N ASN A 323 -0.85 -13.08 3.31
CA ASN A 323 0.00 -12.79 2.16
C ASN A 323 -0.67 -11.82 1.18
N VAL A 324 -1.95 -11.46 1.37
CA VAL A 324 -2.64 -10.53 0.48
C VAL A 324 -2.10 -9.10 0.61
N LEU A 325 -2.03 -8.40 -0.51
CA LEU A 325 -1.39 -7.09 -0.59
C LEU A 325 -2.37 -5.93 -0.36
N PRO A 326 -1.94 -4.80 0.22
CA PRO A 326 -2.74 -3.59 0.26
C PRO A 326 -2.95 -2.98 -1.14
N PHE A 327 -3.93 -2.10 -1.24
CA PHE A 327 -4.32 -1.31 -2.40
C PHE A 327 -4.02 0.16 -2.16
N THR A 328 -3.64 0.85 -3.23
CA THR A 328 -3.66 2.30 -3.30
C THR A 328 -4.20 2.75 -4.66
N SER A 329 -4.54 4.02 -4.77
CA SER A 329 -4.91 4.69 -6.02
C SER A 329 -4.47 6.14 -5.86
N PRO A 330 -3.30 6.53 -6.40
CA PRO A 330 -2.79 7.88 -6.22
C PRO A 330 -3.78 8.91 -6.74
N VAL A 331 -4.04 9.94 -5.93
CA VAL A 331 -4.90 11.07 -6.30
C VAL A 331 -4.07 12.34 -6.46
N THR A 332 -4.57 13.28 -7.25
CA THR A 332 -3.89 14.56 -7.40
C THR A 332 -3.94 15.39 -6.11
N THR A 333 -3.01 16.34 -5.98
CA THR A 333 -3.20 17.51 -5.09
C THR A 333 -4.06 18.61 -5.74
N ALA A 334 -4.95 18.29 -6.68
CA ALA A 334 -5.83 19.30 -7.22
C ALA A 334 -6.82 19.79 -6.15
N ILE A 335 -6.96 21.12 -6.06
CA ILE A 335 -8.00 21.78 -5.26
C ILE A 335 -9.39 21.54 -5.88
N TYR A 336 -9.42 21.23 -7.18
CA TYR A 336 -10.62 20.95 -7.96
C TYR A 336 -10.43 19.61 -8.70
N PRO A 337 -10.88 18.49 -8.13
CA PRO A 337 -11.11 17.30 -8.93
C PRO A 337 -12.01 17.70 -10.10
N VAL A 338 -11.55 17.48 -11.32
CA VAL A 338 -12.34 17.79 -12.52
C VAL A 338 -13.35 16.66 -12.79
N ASN A 339 -13.23 15.55 -12.06
CA ASN A 339 -14.17 14.46 -12.08
C ASN A 339 -15.51 14.86 -11.42
N THR A 340 -16.56 15.03 -12.24
CA THR A 340 -17.89 15.49 -11.82
C THR A 340 -18.65 14.49 -10.95
N SER A 341 -18.23 13.22 -10.91
CA SER A 341 -18.82 12.19 -10.04
C SER A 341 -18.44 12.39 -8.56
N ILE A 342 -17.36 13.12 -8.28
CA ILE A 342 -16.93 13.47 -6.94
C ILE A 342 -17.71 14.72 -6.52
N SER A 343 -18.75 14.54 -5.70
CA SER A 343 -19.54 15.66 -5.17
C SER A 343 -18.67 16.61 -4.34
N GLN A 344 -18.63 17.88 -4.72
CA GLN A 344 -17.81 18.89 -4.07
C GLN A 344 -18.64 20.06 -3.53
N THR A 345 -18.35 20.46 -2.29
CA THR A 345 -18.41 21.87 -1.89
C THR A 345 -16.99 22.42 -2.00
N LYS A 346 -16.84 23.63 -2.54
CA LYS A 346 -15.52 24.28 -2.69
C LYS A 346 -14.78 24.20 -1.34
N PRO A 347 -13.64 23.49 -1.26
CA PRO A 347 -12.89 23.46 -0.02
C PRO A 347 -12.48 24.89 0.36
N ALA A 348 -12.54 25.21 1.65
CA ALA A 348 -11.85 26.40 2.14
C ALA A 348 -10.36 26.29 1.77
N THR A 349 -9.66 27.40 1.57
CA THR A 349 -8.27 27.45 1.06
C THR A 349 -7.23 26.74 1.94
N ASN A 350 -7.66 26.15 3.06
CA ASN A 350 -6.89 25.36 4.01
C ASN A 350 -7.26 23.85 4.00
N ALA A 351 -8.12 23.40 3.09
CA ALA A 351 -8.50 21.98 3.03
C ALA A 351 -7.39 21.14 2.37
N ILE A 352 -7.43 19.84 2.67
CA ILE A 352 -6.49 18.86 2.14
C ILE A 352 -6.81 18.64 0.66
N MET A 353 -5.86 18.99 -0.20
CA MET A 353 -5.97 18.72 -1.62
C MET A 353 -6.07 17.20 -1.87
N GLY A 354 -7.07 16.76 -2.64
CA GLY A 354 -7.37 15.33 -2.82
C GLY A 354 -8.28 14.69 -1.75
N GLN A 355 -8.69 15.40 -0.69
CA GLN A 355 -9.52 14.83 0.39
C GLN A 355 -10.80 14.16 -0.12
N TYR A 356 -11.54 14.84 -1.01
CA TYR A 356 -12.78 14.29 -1.54
C TYR A 356 -12.57 13.03 -2.37
N ALA A 357 -11.46 12.95 -3.11
CA ALA A 357 -11.11 11.76 -3.86
C ALA A 357 -10.73 10.59 -2.92
N ILE A 358 -9.98 10.85 -1.86
CA ILE A 358 -9.63 9.81 -0.89
C ILE A 358 -10.87 9.33 -0.13
N GLN A 359 -11.77 10.25 0.24
CA GLN A 359 -13.04 9.89 0.86
C GLN A 359 -13.92 9.07 -0.10
N ALA A 360 -14.04 9.49 -1.36
CA ALA A 360 -14.81 8.76 -2.37
C ALA A 360 -14.27 7.34 -2.61
N LEU A 361 -12.94 7.15 -2.61
CA LEU A 361 -12.33 5.83 -2.65
C LEU A 361 -12.67 5.01 -1.41
N SER A 362 -12.52 5.59 -0.22
CA SER A 362 -12.85 4.92 1.04
C SER A 362 -14.33 4.47 1.07
N ASP A 363 -15.24 5.31 0.61
CA ASP A 363 -16.67 5.02 0.55
C ASP A 363 -16.98 3.93 -0.50
N ALA A 364 -16.34 4.00 -1.67
CA ALA A 364 -16.47 2.99 -2.71
C ALA A 364 -15.94 1.62 -2.26
N PHE A 365 -14.80 1.59 -1.56
CA PHE A 365 -14.21 0.38 -1.01
C PHE A 365 -15.12 -0.24 0.06
N SER A 366 -15.65 0.58 0.96
CA SER A 366 -16.63 0.16 1.96
C SER A 366 -17.88 -0.44 1.30
N THR A 367 -18.41 0.23 0.27
CA THR A 367 -19.58 -0.24 -0.49
C THR A 367 -19.31 -1.57 -1.20
N ALA A 368 -18.09 -1.78 -1.68
CA ALA A 368 -17.66 -3.02 -2.32
C ALA A 368 -17.20 -4.11 -1.31
N GLU A 369 -17.41 -3.88 -0.01
CA GLU A 369 -17.01 -4.77 1.09
C GLU A 369 -15.51 -5.10 1.11
N ILE A 370 -14.68 -4.19 0.58
CA ILE A 370 -13.23 -4.30 0.64
C ILE A 370 -12.78 -3.94 2.07
N PRO A 371 -11.98 -4.80 2.75
CA PRO A 371 -11.50 -4.48 4.08
C PRO A 371 -10.75 -3.14 4.11
N ALA A 372 -11.19 -2.21 4.95
CA ALA A 372 -10.57 -0.88 5.08
C ALA A 372 -9.07 -0.98 5.42
N THR A 373 -8.65 -2.05 6.09
CA THR A 373 -7.26 -2.37 6.39
C THR A 373 -6.39 -2.66 5.16
N ARG A 374 -6.97 -2.89 3.98
CA ARG A 374 -6.24 -3.00 2.72
C ARG A 374 -6.08 -1.67 2.01
N PHE A 375 -6.79 -0.61 2.37
CA PHE A 375 -6.66 0.67 1.67
C PHE A 375 -5.57 1.55 2.30
N ILE A 376 -4.63 1.98 1.46
CA ILE A 376 -3.59 2.94 1.79
C ILE A 376 -3.74 4.11 0.86
N ALA A 377 -3.93 5.31 1.41
CA ALA A 377 -4.08 6.50 0.60
C ALA A 377 -2.73 6.89 -0.03
N SER A 378 -2.75 7.38 -1.27
CA SER A 378 -1.57 7.99 -1.87
C SER A 378 -1.93 9.24 -2.65
N VAL A 379 -0.97 10.17 -2.70
CA VAL A 379 -1.17 11.50 -3.24
C VAL A 379 0.01 11.89 -4.13
N ASN A 380 -0.28 12.50 -5.27
CA ASN A 380 0.67 13.07 -6.21
C ASN A 380 0.80 14.58 -5.98
N SER A 381 2.00 15.04 -5.70
CA SER A 381 2.25 16.40 -5.23
C SER A 381 3.47 17.04 -5.88
N TYR A 382 3.29 18.29 -6.29
CA TYR A 382 4.35 19.20 -6.72
C TYR A 382 4.57 20.32 -5.68
N GLN A 383 4.12 20.14 -4.44
CA GLN A 383 4.18 21.18 -3.42
C GLN A 383 5.59 21.29 -2.82
N THR A 384 5.97 22.47 -2.33
CA THR A 384 7.24 22.68 -1.60
C THR A 384 7.21 22.03 -0.21
N GLY A 385 8.35 21.77 0.43
CA GLY A 385 8.42 21.10 1.74
C GLY A 385 7.60 21.79 2.84
N ALA A 386 7.54 23.13 2.86
CA ALA A 386 6.70 23.87 3.82
C ALA A 386 5.20 23.58 3.63
N GLN A 387 4.74 23.51 2.38
CA GLN A 387 3.35 23.16 2.05
C GLN A 387 3.05 21.69 2.38
N LEU A 388 4.02 20.78 2.14
CA LEU A 388 3.87 19.37 2.51
C LEU A 388 3.75 19.17 4.03
N THR A 389 4.49 19.93 4.85
CA THR A 389 4.34 19.84 6.33
C THR A 389 2.92 20.17 6.79
N THR A 390 2.34 21.20 6.18
CA THR A 390 0.95 21.60 6.43
C THR A 390 0.00 20.50 5.96
N TYR A 391 0.26 19.93 4.78
CA TYR A 391 -0.51 18.82 4.23
C TYR A 391 -0.49 17.59 5.13
N ASN A 392 0.70 17.12 5.57
CA ASN A 392 0.84 15.95 6.45
C ASN A 392 0.01 16.10 7.74
N SER A 393 0.05 17.29 8.35
CA SER A 393 -0.70 17.57 9.58
C SER A 393 -2.20 17.57 9.35
N ALA A 394 -2.64 18.19 8.24
CA ALA A 394 -4.04 18.23 7.88
C ALA A 394 -4.56 16.82 7.52
N PHE A 395 -3.78 16.03 6.77
CA PHE A 395 -4.13 14.66 6.39
C PHE A 395 -4.48 13.80 7.61
N ALA A 396 -3.60 13.78 8.61
CA ALA A 396 -3.82 13.01 9.84
C ALA A 396 -5.08 13.45 10.60
N ALA A 397 -5.47 14.72 10.50
CA ALA A 397 -6.67 15.25 11.11
C ALA A 397 -7.95 14.84 10.36
N ALA A 398 -7.93 14.80 9.02
CA ALA A 398 -9.10 14.40 8.23
C ALA A 398 -9.28 12.89 8.14
N PHE A 399 -8.18 12.12 8.16
CA PHE A 399 -8.18 10.67 8.02
C PHE A 399 -7.43 10.01 9.18
N PRO A 400 -7.96 10.10 10.42
CA PRO A 400 -7.27 9.58 11.60
C PRO A 400 -7.07 8.07 11.48
N GLY A 401 -5.82 7.62 11.66
CA GLY A 401 -5.45 6.20 11.60
C GLY A 401 -5.27 5.63 10.19
N MET A 402 -5.54 6.40 9.13
CA MET A 402 -5.35 5.94 7.75
C MET A 402 -3.87 6.00 7.37
N TYR A 403 -3.33 4.88 6.89
CA TYR A 403 -1.99 4.81 6.33
C TYR A 403 -1.94 5.52 4.98
N TRP A 404 -0.86 6.26 4.74
CA TRP A 404 -0.71 7.01 3.50
C TRP A 404 0.73 7.34 3.13
N PHE A 405 0.96 7.71 1.87
CA PHE A 405 2.26 8.15 1.36
C PHE A 405 2.12 9.11 0.18
N TYR A 406 3.22 9.74 -0.25
CA TYR A 406 3.23 10.44 -1.53
C TYR A 406 3.56 9.46 -2.66
N GLY A 407 2.56 9.17 -3.50
CA GLY A 407 2.71 8.29 -4.66
C GLY A 407 3.62 8.90 -5.72
N GLU A 408 3.59 10.22 -5.84
CA GLU A 408 4.50 11.01 -6.68
C GLU A 408 4.86 12.29 -5.94
N LEU A 409 6.17 12.54 -5.81
CA LEU A 409 6.69 13.75 -5.24
C LEU A 409 7.89 14.21 -6.05
N GLY A 410 7.76 15.37 -6.70
CA GLY A 410 8.79 15.84 -7.60
C GLY A 410 8.67 17.31 -7.96
N TRP A 411 9.65 17.76 -8.75
CA TRP A 411 9.68 19.09 -9.33
C TRP A 411 10.29 19.01 -10.73
N SER A 412 9.64 19.58 -11.73
CA SER A 412 10.15 19.55 -13.10
C SER A 412 11.28 20.57 -13.30
N ASN A 413 12.31 20.18 -14.03
CA ASN A 413 13.37 21.10 -14.45
C ASN A 413 12.84 22.23 -15.34
N ALA A 414 11.74 22.04 -16.06
CA ALA A 414 11.10 23.12 -16.83
C ALA A 414 10.66 24.29 -15.94
N ASN A 415 10.41 24.02 -14.65
CA ASN A 415 9.92 24.99 -13.67
C ASN A 415 11.08 25.65 -12.89
N GLY A 416 12.01 26.30 -13.61
CA GLY A 416 13.10 27.10 -13.03
C GLY A 416 14.52 26.56 -13.24
N GLY A 417 14.67 25.44 -13.95
CA GLY A 417 15.95 24.85 -14.29
C GLY A 417 16.49 23.87 -13.24
N LYS A 418 17.68 23.31 -13.54
CA LYS A 418 18.22 22.12 -12.85
C LYS A 418 18.50 22.38 -11.38
N THR A 419 18.95 23.58 -11.06
CA THR A 419 19.20 24.01 -9.67
C THR A 419 17.90 24.10 -8.90
N THR A 420 16.85 24.72 -9.46
CA THR A 420 15.55 24.81 -8.80
C THR A 420 14.89 23.45 -8.59
N GLN A 421 15.00 22.53 -9.56
CA GLN A 421 14.59 21.14 -9.36
C GLN A 421 15.35 20.50 -8.18
N ALA A 422 16.67 20.63 -8.15
CA ALA A 422 17.51 20.03 -7.11
C ALA A 422 17.20 20.60 -5.71
N ASP A 423 17.02 21.91 -5.59
CA ASP A 423 16.67 22.58 -4.32
C ASP A 423 15.28 22.13 -3.82
N ASN A 424 14.30 22.03 -4.72
CA ASN A 424 12.95 21.58 -4.36
C ASN A 424 12.95 20.10 -3.94
N LEU A 425 13.62 19.22 -4.67
CA LEU A 425 13.71 17.81 -4.28
C LEU A 425 14.38 17.65 -2.91
N TYR A 426 15.49 18.36 -2.66
CA TYR A 426 16.11 18.35 -1.34
C TYR A 426 15.12 18.81 -0.27
N ASN A 427 14.47 19.95 -0.48
CA ASN A 427 13.53 20.53 0.47
C ASN A 427 12.31 19.62 0.73
N GLN A 428 11.72 19.05 -0.31
CA GLN A 428 10.58 18.14 -0.22
C GLN A 428 10.92 16.92 0.63
N PHE A 429 11.96 16.16 0.24
CA PHE A 429 12.30 14.88 0.85
C PHE A 429 12.90 15.01 2.25
N SER A 430 13.78 15.98 2.48
CA SER A 430 14.37 16.21 3.81
C SER A 430 13.34 16.71 4.84
N THR A 431 12.22 17.30 4.37
CA THR A 431 11.15 17.75 5.25
C THR A 431 10.21 16.61 5.65
N ILE A 432 9.77 15.79 4.68
CA ILE A 432 8.68 14.83 4.90
C ILE A 432 9.15 13.46 5.40
N LEU A 433 10.26 12.93 4.90
CA LEU A 433 10.67 11.56 5.25
C LEU A 433 10.98 11.35 6.75
N PRO A 434 11.52 12.33 7.51
CA PRO A 434 11.65 12.18 8.96
C PRO A 434 10.31 11.92 9.67
N LEU A 435 9.18 12.38 9.12
CA LEU A 435 7.84 12.16 9.69
C LEU A 435 7.40 10.70 9.60
N ALA A 436 7.95 9.92 8.65
CA ALA A 436 7.66 8.50 8.53
C ALA A 436 8.37 7.65 9.59
N LYS A 437 9.43 8.18 10.23
CA LYS A 437 10.19 7.47 11.29
C LYS A 437 9.52 7.49 12.65
N ALA A 438 8.54 8.37 12.87
CA ALA A 438 7.90 8.49 14.18
C ALA A 438 7.17 7.18 14.51
N ALA A 439 7.41 6.64 15.71
CA ALA A 439 6.73 5.43 16.17
C ALA A 439 5.20 5.62 16.12
N GLY A 440 4.50 4.71 15.45
CA GLY A 440 3.05 4.81 15.24
C GLY A 440 2.63 5.80 14.16
N SER A 441 3.56 6.35 13.36
CA SER A 441 3.22 7.19 12.22
C SER A 441 2.42 6.39 11.19
N THR A 442 1.31 6.97 10.73
CA THR A 442 0.55 6.43 9.59
C THR A 442 1.12 6.90 8.25
N PHE A 443 2.04 7.88 8.26
CA PHE A 443 2.75 8.30 7.07
C PHE A 443 3.89 7.31 6.77
N LEU A 444 3.81 6.66 5.61
CA LEU A 444 4.75 5.61 5.22
C LEU A 444 5.98 6.18 4.52
N GLY A 445 5.87 7.25 3.73
CA GLY A 445 6.99 7.85 3.01
C GLY A 445 6.61 8.52 1.70
N ALA A 446 7.50 8.46 0.70
CA ALA A 446 7.28 9.10 -0.60
C ALA A 446 8.06 8.43 -1.74
N CYS A 447 7.53 8.51 -2.96
CA CYS A 447 8.22 8.12 -4.18
C CYS A 447 8.66 9.35 -5.00
N CYS A 448 9.95 9.46 -5.34
CA CYS A 448 10.47 10.53 -6.20
C CYS A 448 9.90 10.44 -7.60
N PHE A 449 9.40 11.55 -8.15
CA PHE A 449 8.89 11.64 -9.52
C PHE A 449 9.81 12.54 -10.36
N GLU A 450 10.61 11.99 -11.27
CA GLU A 450 10.80 10.55 -11.56
C GLU A 450 12.25 10.22 -11.96
N TYR A 451 12.57 8.93 -12.19
CA TYR A 451 13.94 8.48 -12.41
C TYR A 451 14.59 9.13 -13.65
N SER A 452 13.92 9.07 -14.81
CA SER A 452 14.39 9.59 -16.10
C SER A 452 13.42 10.62 -16.68
N ASP A 453 13.88 11.45 -17.62
CA ASP A 453 12.96 12.25 -18.44
C ASP A 453 12.06 11.31 -19.26
N GLU A 454 10.84 11.74 -19.57
CA GLU A 454 9.89 10.95 -20.36
C GLU A 454 9.60 11.70 -21.67
N LEU A 455 10.47 11.49 -22.67
CA LEU A 455 10.49 12.28 -23.91
C LEU A 455 9.17 12.24 -24.70
N TRP A 456 8.38 11.19 -24.51
CA TRP A 456 7.10 11.00 -25.18
C TRP A 456 5.95 11.82 -24.57
N LYS A 457 6.13 12.38 -23.36
CA LYS A 457 5.07 13.14 -22.67
C LYS A 457 4.88 14.57 -23.23
N GLY A 458 5.71 15.01 -24.18
CA GLY A 458 5.54 16.32 -24.81
C GLY A 458 6.75 16.82 -25.58
N ALA A 459 6.76 18.11 -25.90
CA ALA A 459 7.91 18.77 -26.51
C ALA A 459 9.03 19.00 -25.47
N PRO A 460 10.32 19.05 -25.88
CA PRO A 460 11.40 19.47 -25.01
C PRO A 460 11.10 20.80 -24.31
N GLY A 461 11.41 20.92 -23.01
CA GLY A 461 11.03 22.07 -22.18
C GLY A 461 9.62 22.02 -21.59
N ALA A 462 8.80 21.02 -21.94
CA ALA A 462 7.51 20.81 -21.26
C ALA A 462 7.72 20.21 -19.87
N SER A 463 6.89 20.62 -18.90
CA SER A 463 7.01 20.16 -17.51
C SER A 463 6.98 18.63 -17.39
N GLU A 464 6.04 17.98 -18.07
CA GLU A 464 5.85 16.52 -18.06
C GLU A 464 7.02 15.74 -18.67
N VAL A 465 7.83 16.37 -19.54
CA VAL A 465 9.01 15.73 -20.12
C VAL A 465 10.20 15.75 -19.16
N GLU A 466 10.27 16.77 -18.29
CA GLU A 466 11.51 17.11 -17.58
C GLU A 466 11.46 16.87 -16.06
N PHE A 467 10.66 15.91 -15.60
CA PHE A 467 10.66 15.50 -14.19
C PHE A 467 11.84 14.61 -13.80
N GLY A 468 12.51 13.99 -14.77
CA GLY A 468 13.64 13.09 -14.55
C GLY A 468 14.73 13.68 -13.67
N ILE A 469 15.25 12.90 -12.72
CA ILE A 469 16.52 13.19 -12.05
C ILE A 469 17.72 12.78 -12.92
N TYR A 470 17.49 11.89 -13.89
CA TYR A 470 18.36 11.64 -15.04
C TYR A 470 17.79 12.22 -16.32
N THR A 471 18.67 12.48 -17.28
CA THR A 471 18.32 12.83 -18.65
C THR A 471 19.09 11.97 -19.64
N PHE A 472 18.61 11.86 -20.86
CA PHE A 472 19.29 11.13 -21.93
C PHE A 472 20.60 11.83 -22.32
N SER A 473 21.66 11.06 -22.48
CA SER A 473 22.96 11.58 -22.90
C SER A 473 22.92 11.99 -24.37
N ALA A 474 23.19 13.27 -24.66
CA ALA A 474 23.32 13.75 -26.05
C ALA A 474 24.58 13.22 -26.76
N SER A 475 25.59 12.76 -26.00
CA SER A 475 26.86 12.26 -26.53
C SER A 475 27.04 10.75 -26.38
N GLY A 476 26.16 10.09 -25.63
CA GLY A 476 26.14 8.64 -25.49
C GLY A 476 25.60 8.00 -26.76
N THR A 477 26.30 7.01 -27.30
CA THR A 477 25.73 6.14 -28.32
C THR A 477 24.94 5.06 -27.59
N PRO A 478 23.60 4.99 -27.73
CA PRO A 478 22.82 3.91 -27.12
C PRO A 478 23.32 2.56 -27.59
N LEU A 479 23.32 1.57 -26.71
CA LEU A 479 23.47 0.19 -27.17
C LEU A 479 22.19 -0.20 -27.92
N THR A 480 22.28 -1.16 -28.83
CA THR A 480 21.11 -1.73 -29.49
C THR A 480 20.83 -3.10 -28.88
N ALA A 481 19.72 -3.22 -28.19
CA ALA A 481 19.20 -4.50 -27.70
C ALA A 481 18.10 -5.01 -28.64
N GLN A 482 17.68 -6.26 -28.43
CA GLN A 482 16.57 -6.88 -29.13
C GLN A 482 15.54 -7.29 -28.10
N GLU A 483 14.26 -7.14 -28.45
CA GLU A 483 13.18 -7.71 -27.66
C GLU A 483 13.33 -9.23 -27.52
N GLY A 484 12.86 -9.78 -26.40
CA GLY A 484 12.84 -11.22 -26.14
C GLY A 484 11.90 -12.00 -27.06
N ASP A 485 11.87 -13.32 -26.88
CA ASP A 485 11.13 -14.28 -27.71
C ASP A 485 9.66 -14.50 -27.26
N HIS A 486 8.92 -13.45 -26.89
CA HIS A 486 7.52 -13.54 -26.46
C HIS A 486 6.52 -13.29 -27.61
N SER A 487 5.34 -13.92 -27.62
CA SER A 487 4.35 -13.74 -28.72
C SER A 487 3.37 -12.57 -28.44
N PRO A 488 3.12 -11.67 -29.41
CA PRO A 488 3.73 -11.59 -30.74
C PRO A 488 5.18 -11.11 -30.68
N VAL A 489 6.12 -11.90 -31.25
CA VAL A 489 7.55 -11.57 -31.27
C VAL A 489 7.75 -10.56 -32.39
N PHE A 490 8.13 -9.33 -32.05
CA PHE A 490 8.58 -8.39 -33.09
C PHE A 490 10.06 -8.58 -33.39
N GLY A 491 10.84 -9.11 -32.44
CA GLY A 491 12.29 -9.18 -32.53
C GLY A 491 12.85 -7.80 -32.88
N ALA A 492 12.21 -6.76 -32.36
CA ALA A 492 12.51 -5.40 -32.71
C ALA A 492 13.72 -4.93 -31.92
N SER A 493 14.57 -4.15 -32.59
CA SER A 493 15.66 -3.47 -31.91
C SER A 493 15.15 -2.28 -31.12
N TYR A 494 15.69 -2.07 -29.93
CA TYR A 494 15.43 -0.87 -29.12
C TYR A 494 16.72 -0.29 -28.56
N PRO A 495 16.77 1.05 -28.35
CA PRO A 495 17.93 1.69 -27.75
C PRO A 495 17.98 1.41 -26.25
N VAL A 496 19.16 1.03 -25.77
CA VAL A 496 19.52 1.02 -24.36
C VAL A 496 20.32 2.29 -24.11
N ASP A 497 19.60 3.32 -23.67
CA ASP A 497 20.13 4.68 -23.57
C ASP A 497 21.15 4.85 -22.45
N VAL A 498 22.09 5.78 -22.66
CA VAL A 498 23.00 6.23 -21.61
C VAL A 498 22.38 7.42 -20.91
N PHE A 499 22.23 7.35 -19.60
CA PHE A 499 21.73 8.45 -18.79
C PHE A 499 22.83 9.34 -18.21
N VAL A 500 22.51 10.62 -18.04
CA VAL A 500 23.34 11.62 -17.38
C VAL A 500 22.61 12.13 -16.15
N ALA A 501 23.24 12.00 -14.99
CA ALA A 501 22.70 12.50 -13.72
C ALA A 501 22.55 14.03 -13.76
N ARG A 502 21.41 14.53 -13.27
CA ARG A 502 21.23 15.97 -12.99
C ARG A 502 21.68 16.28 -11.56
N PRO A 503 21.88 17.58 -11.22
CA PRO A 503 22.09 18.00 -9.83
C PRO A 503 21.05 17.45 -8.84
N ALA A 504 19.82 17.21 -9.33
CA ALA A 504 18.73 16.55 -8.63
C ALA A 504 19.13 15.23 -7.95
N VAL A 505 19.96 14.39 -8.57
CA VAL A 505 20.41 13.10 -8.00
C VAL A 505 21.16 13.33 -6.69
N ALA A 506 22.11 14.28 -6.67
CA ALA A 506 22.89 14.59 -5.49
C ALA A 506 22.00 15.16 -4.36
N SER A 507 21.07 16.06 -4.71
CA SER A 507 20.11 16.63 -3.76
C SER A 507 19.17 15.58 -3.16
N PHE A 508 18.60 14.71 -3.99
CA PHE A 508 17.74 13.62 -3.52
C PHE A 508 18.51 12.67 -2.60
N THR A 509 19.70 12.21 -3.02
CA THR A 509 20.58 11.34 -2.22
C THR A 509 20.94 11.99 -0.87
N ALA A 510 21.28 13.28 -0.87
CA ALA A 510 21.59 14.03 0.34
C ALA A 510 20.37 14.16 1.28
N ALA A 511 19.16 14.34 0.73
CA ALA A 511 17.94 14.47 1.52
C ALA A 511 17.53 13.16 2.23
N ILE A 512 17.91 12.01 1.66
CA ILE A 512 17.60 10.69 2.24
C ILE A 512 18.78 10.08 3.03
N ALA A 513 19.94 10.73 3.01
CA ALA A 513 21.12 10.28 3.74
C ALA A 513 20.85 10.17 5.25
N GLY A 514 21.21 9.03 5.84
CA GLY A 514 21.03 8.77 7.28
C GLY A 514 19.60 8.34 7.68
N LEU A 515 18.68 8.20 6.72
CA LEU A 515 17.45 7.45 6.96
C LEU A 515 17.78 5.95 7.03
N PRO A 516 17.15 5.19 7.96
CA PRO A 516 17.34 3.75 7.99
C PRO A 516 16.80 3.17 6.69
N ASN A 517 17.62 2.39 5.99
CA ASN A 517 17.11 1.54 4.93
C ASN A 517 16.67 0.23 5.61
N PRO A 518 15.36 -0.06 5.71
CA PRO A 518 14.86 -1.25 6.40
C PRO A 518 15.34 -2.57 5.77
N GLN A 519 15.94 -2.53 4.57
CA GLN A 519 16.49 -3.69 3.85
C GLN A 519 18.01 -3.87 4.04
N SER A 520 18.72 -2.91 4.67
CA SER A 520 20.16 -3.00 5.00
C SER A 520 20.37 -3.37 6.46
#